data_AF-A0A453A875-F1
#
_entry.id   AF-A0A453A875-F1
#
_cell.length_a   1.000
_cell.length_b   1.000
_cell.length_c   1.000
_cell.angle_alpha   90.00
_cell.angle_beta   90.00
_cell.angle_gamma   90.00
#
_symmetry.space_group_name_H-M   'P 1'
#
loop_
_entity.id
_entity.type
_entity.pdbx_description
1 polymer ?
#
loop_
_entity_poly.entity_id
_entity_poly.type
_entity_poly.pdbx_seq_one_letter_code
_entity_poly.pdbx_strand_id
1 'polypeptide(L)'
;MEPAAPPALPCPVDDDDDFYWDAEAEAELQAIEAAYAAESAKRRRLPDWSKTPAAPAPAPVRPRPNPVPAAASASSPSWVLLPPTCQGSVKARYQQVSFSGKIVYCRTGAEVEKATREIVRKIESMKASGPVSLGFDLEWKPFPRRGEPPCKVALMQLCLDKTHCYLMHIIHSGVPPILKSLLEDSSSVKVGVCIDNDARKMFNDYEVHVQPLMDLSTVANVKLAGPYKRWSLAALTEMITCKEVIPIVLATPSVPKCKIIFYTKI
;
A
#
# COMPACT_ATOMS: atom_id res chain seq x y z
N MET A 1 64.38 -28.95 -14.15
CA MET A 1 64.27 -27.55 -14.60
C MET A 1 62.90 -27.44 -15.25
N GLU A 2 61.91 -27.06 -14.46
CA GLU A 2 60.49 -27.02 -14.84
C GLU A 2 60.15 -25.61 -15.36
N PRO A 3 59.35 -25.42 -16.42
CA PRO A 3 59.05 -24.09 -16.94
C PRO A 3 57.96 -23.38 -16.10
N ALA A 4 58.20 -22.11 -15.81
CA ALA A 4 57.33 -21.24 -15.02
C ALA A 4 56.00 -20.92 -15.72
N ALA A 5 54.92 -20.90 -14.93
CA ALA A 5 53.58 -20.50 -15.37
C ALA A 5 53.49 -18.98 -15.68
N PRO A 6 52.66 -18.57 -16.66
CA PRO A 6 52.49 -17.15 -17.01
C PRO A 6 51.71 -16.38 -15.94
N PRO A 7 51.93 -15.05 -15.81
CA PRO A 7 51.29 -14.23 -14.79
C PRO A 7 49.78 -14.08 -15.04
N ALA A 8 49.00 -14.20 -13.98
CA ALA A 8 47.55 -13.99 -13.99
C ALA A 8 47.22 -12.52 -14.27
N LEU A 9 46.22 -12.30 -15.13
CA LEU A 9 45.65 -10.98 -15.42
C LEU A 9 44.95 -10.40 -14.17
N PRO A 10 44.99 -9.07 -13.95
CA PRO A 10 44.23 -8.45 -12.87
C PRO A 10 42.73 -8.60 -13.11
N CYS A 11 41.99 -9.03 -12.08
CA CYS A 11 40.53 -9.01 -12.07
C CYS A 11 40.03 -7.56 -12.24
N PRO A 12 38.89 -7.32 -12.92
CA PRO A 12 38.28 -6.00 -12.93
C PRO A 12 37.89 -5.62 -11.51
N VAL A 13 38.28 -4.42 -11.11
CA VAL A 13 37.83 -3.79 -9.88
C VAL A 13 36.36 -3.43 -10.11
N ASP A 14 35.44 -4.01 -9.33
CA ASP A 14 34.05 -3.57 -9.32
C ASP A 14 34.05 -2.12 -8.80
N ASP A 15 33.70 -1.17 -9.67
CA ASP A 15 33.43 0.21 -9.28
C ASP A 15 32.19 0.20 -8.37
N ASP A 16 32.38 0.58 -7.10
CA ASP A 16 31.31 0.93 -6.18
C ASP A 16 30.48 2.08 -6.80
N ASP A 17 29.34 1.76 -7.40
CA ASP A 17 28.29 2.72 -7.79
C ASP A 17 27.70 3.37 -6.52
N ASP A 18 28.42 4.37 -6.00
CA ASP A 18 27.95 5.28 -4.96
C ASP A 18 26.74 6.06 -5.49
N PHE A 19 25.55 5.56 -5.14
CA PHE A 19 24.25 6.13 -5.47
C PHE A 19 24.07 7.51 -4.81
N TYR A 20 24.53 8.57 -5.49
CA TYR A 20 24.30 9.95 -5.09
C TYR A 20 22.85 10.36 -5.39
N TRP A 21 22.04 10.51 -4.33
CA TRP A 21 20.71 11.11 -4.39
C TRP A 21 20.87 12.63 -4.58
N ASP A 22 20.87 13.05 -5.84
CA ASP A 22 20.96 14.47 -6.20
C ASP A 22 19.62 15.20 -6.02
N ALA A 23 19.70 16.53 -6.06
CA ALA A 23 18.53 17.40 -5.94
C ALA A 23 17.53 17.22 -7.11
N GLU A 24 17.97 16.64 -8.23
CA GLU A 24 17.13 16.40 -9.40
C GLU A 24 16.21 15.19 -9.19
N ALA A 25 16.74 14.09 -8.67
CA ALA A 25 15.94 12.92 -8.28
C ALA A 25 14.94 13.24 -7.17
N GLU A 26 15.31 14.13 -6.24
CA GLU A 26 14.42 14.64 -5.19
C GLU A 26 13.29 15.50 -5.78
N ALA A 27 13.59 16.35 -6.76
CA ALA A 27 12.59 17.16 -7.46
C ALA A 27 11.63 16.31 -8.31
N GLU A 28 12.13 15.26 -8.98
CA GLU A 28 11.29 14.32 -9.73
C GLU A 28 10.32 13.56 -8.81
N LEU A 29 10.79 13.10 -7.65
CA LEU A 29 9.93 12.43 -6.67
C LEU A 29 8.83 13.38 -6.15
N GLN A 30 9.19 14.63 -5.85
CA GLN A 30 8.22 15.65 -5.42
C GLN A 30 7.20 15.96 -6.52
N ALA A 31 7.61 16.00 -7.79
CA ALA A 31 6.71 16.19 -8.92
C ALA A 31 5.73 15.01 -9.07
N ILE A 32 6.19 13.77 -8.88
CA ILE A 32 5.34 12.57 -8.93
C ILE A 32 4.36 12.55 -7.75
N GLU A 33 4.80 12.87 -6.54
CA GLU A 33 3.91 12.95 -5.37
C GLU A 33 2.87 14.06 -5.53
N ALA A 34 3.27 15.21 -6.08
CA ALA A 34 2.35 16.31 -6.41
C ALA A 34 1.35 15.91 -7.51
N ALA A 35 1.80 15.20 -8.54
CA ALA A 35 0.92 14.70 -9.61
C ALA A 35 -0.08 13.67 -9.08
N TYR A 36 0.36 12.72 -8.24
CA TYR A 36 -0.52 11.75 -7.60
C TYR A 36 -1.51 12.41 -6.64
N ALA A 37 -1.07 13.40 -5.86
CA ALA A 37 -1.94 14.18 -5.00
C ALA A 37 -2.97 14.99 -5.80
N ALA A 38 -2.57 15.60 -6.92
CA ALA A 38 -3.44 16.35 -7.80
C ALA A 38 -4.47 15.46 -8.51
N GLU A 39 -4.07 14.28 -8.97
CA GLU A 39 -4.97 13.31 -9.61
C GLU A 39 -5.95 12.71 -8.60
N SER A 40 -5.48 12.46 -7.38
CA SER A 40 -6.32 12.04 -6.25
C SER A 40 -7.26 13.16 -5.78
N ALA A 41 -6.91 14.44 -5.98
CA ALA A 41 -7.79 15.58 -5.75
C ALA A 41 -8.82 15.76 -6.89
N LYS A 42 -8.45 15.46 -8.15
CA LYS A 42 -9.39 15.42 -9.28
C LYS A 42 -10.41 14.29 -9.16
N ARG A 43 -9.99 13.09 -8.73
CA ARG A 43 -10.92 11.98 -8.43
C ARG A 43 -11.87 12.28 -7.26
N ARG A 44 -11.50 13.21 -6.37
CA ARG A 44 -12.36 13.74 -5.30
C ARG A 44 -13.32 14.85 -5.76
N ARG A 45 -13.14 15.41 -6.96
CA ARG A 45 -14.18 16.23 -7.61
C ARG A 45 -15.01 15.33 -8.51
N LEU A 46 -16.27 15.11 -8.13
CA LEU A 46 -17.26 14.52 -9.03
C LEU A 46 -17.33 15.34 -10.34
N PRO A 47 -17.56 14.71 -11.51
CA PRO A 47 -17.83 15.46 -12.73
C PRO A 47 -19.09 16.31 -12.52
N ASP A 48 -18.98 17.60 -12.81
CA ASP A 48 -20.13 18.51 -12.80
C ASP A 48 -20.97 18.24 -14.07
N TRP A 49 -22.06 17.48 -13.90
CA TRP A 49 -22.99 17.15 -14.99
C TRP A 49 -23.89 18.35 -15.39
N SER A 50 -23.68 19.55 -14.83
CA SER A 50 -24.51 20.72 -15.13
C SER A 50 -24.13 21.48 -16.41
N LYS A 51 -23.20 20.97 -17.23
CA LYS A 51 -22.86 21.56 -18.54
C LYS A 51 -23.14 20.62 -19.70
N THR A 52 -24.42 20.40 -19.99
CA THR A 52 -24.86 19.97 -21.32
C THR A 52 -24.93 21.20 -22.23
N PRO A 53 -24.38 21.19 -23.45
CA PRO A 53 -24.65 22.24 -24.42
C PRO A 53 -26.13 22.20 -24.81
N ALA A 54 -26.81 23.34 -24.74
CA ALA A 54 -28.21 23.48 -25.10
C ALA A 54 -28.45 23.13 -26.59
N ALA A 55 -29.50 22.33 -26.83
CA ALA A 55 -30.03 22.09 -28.17
C ALA A 55 -30.77 23.36 -28.69
N PRO A 56 -30.81 23.60 -30.02
CA PRO A 56 -31.44 24.80 -30.57
C PRO A 56 -32.98 24.71 -30.53
N ALA A 57 -33.60 25.87 -30.31
CA ALA A 57 -35.03 26.06 -30.06
C ALA A 57 -35.94 25.81 -31.28
N PRO A 58 -37.21 25.38 -31.08
CA PRO A 58 -38.26 25.53 -32.08
C PRO A 58 -39.05 26.84 -31.91
N ALA A 59 -39.57 27.32 -33.05
CA ALA A 59 -40.22 28.62 -33.28
C ALA A 59 -41.61 28.78 -32.59
N PRO A 60 -42.18 30.01 -32.53
CA PRO A 60 -43.25 30.37 -31.60
C PRO A 60 -44.65 30.13 -32.15
N VAL A 61 -45.58 29.72 -31.28
CA VAL A 61 -47.03 29.74 -31.56
C VAL A 61 -47.74 30.54 -30.46
N ARG A 62 -48.60 31.46 -30.93
CA ARG A 62 -49.36 32.49 -30.18
C ARG A 62 -50.56 31.93 -29.39
N PRO A 63 -51.18 32.73 -28.48
CA PRO A 63 -51.84 32.27 -27.26
C PRO A 63 -53.37 32.11 -27.38
N ARG A 64 -53.99 31.43 -26.40
CA ARG A 64 -55.43 31.56 -26.10
C ARG A 64 -55.68 31.72 -24.59
N PRO A 65 -56.69 32.52 -24.16
CA PRO A 65 -56.87 32.90 -22.76
C PRO A 65 -58.07 32.25 -22.03
N ASN A 66 -57.93 32.16 -20.70
CA ASN A 66 -58.95 32.15 -19.62
C ASN A 66 -59.85 30.89 -19.47
N PRO A 67 -60.46 30.58 -18.29
CA PRO A 67 -60.82 31.50 -17.18
C PRO A 67 -60.64 31.00 -15.71
N VAL A 68 -60.67 31.96 -14.78
CA VAL A 68 -61.02 31.84 -13.34
C VAL A 68 -62.58 31.88 -13.21
N PRO A 69 -63.27 31.64 -12.06
CA PRO A 69 -62.82 31.30 -10.69
C PRO A 69 -63.68 30.22 -9.96
N ALA A 70 -63.24 29.78 -8.78
CA ALA A 70 -64.14 29.46 -7.66
C ALA A 70 -63.40 29.53 -6.32
N ALA A 71 -63.98 30.28 -5.40
CA ALA A 71 -63.54 30.48 -4.03
C ALA A 71 -63.85 29.27 -3.14
N ALA A 72 -62.96 28.96 -2.20
CA ALA A 72 -63.33 28.56 -0.85
C ALA A 72 -62.13 28.73 0.09
N SER A 73 -62.33 29.59 1.07
CA SER A 73 -61.48 29.89 2.21
C SER A 73 -61.30 28.69 3.14
N ALA A 74 -60.05 28.42 3.55
CA ALA A 74 -59.74 28.00 4.92
C ALA A 74 -58.25 28.16 5.19
N SER A 75 -57.93 29.06 6.11
CA SER A 75 -56.60 29.37 6.62
C SER A 75 -55.96 28.17 7.32
N SER A 76 -54.67 27.90 7.07
CA SER A 76 -53.74 27.35 8.08
C SER A 76 -52.28 27.55 7.65
N PRO A 77 -51.34 27.75 8.60
CA PRO A 77 -50.09 28.48 8.35
C PRO A 77 -48.98 27.61 7.75
N SER A 78 -48.28 28.19 6.79
CA SER A 78 -47.07 27.69 6.14
C SER A 78 -45.92 27.43 7.12
N TRP A 79 -45.61 26.16 7.38
CA TRP A 79 -44.25 25.70 7.70
C TRP A 79 -44.05 24.28 7.13
N VAL A 80 -44.00 24.16 5.81
CA VAL A 80 -43.43 22.96 5.18
C VAL A 80 -41.92 23.09 5.30
N LEU A 81 -41.35 22.45 6.33
CA LEU A 81 -39.91 22.29 6.47
C LEU A 81 -39.43 21.38 5.33
N LEU A 82 -38.77 21.95 4.32
CA LEU A 82 -37.93 21.17 3.42
C LEU A 82 -36.83 20.50 4.26
N PRO A 83 -36.45 19.24 3.98
CA PRO A 83 -35.32 18.63 4.64
C PRO A 83 -34.06 19.45 4.33
N PRO A 84 -33.21 19.76 5.33
CA PRO A 84 -31.97 20.44 5.06
C PRO A 84 -31.11 19.52 4.18
N THR A 85 -30.84 19.97 2.95
CA THR A 85 -29.76 19.45 2.12
C THR A 85 -28.44 19.78 2.80
N CYS A 86 -28.05 18.94 3.76
CA CYS A 86 -26.69 18.92 4.28
C CYS A 86 -25.82 18.09 3.33
N GLN A 87 -25.53 18.62 2.13
CA GLN A 87 -24.41 18.14 1.32
C GLN A 87 -23.11 18.76 1.86
N GLY A 88 -22.77 18.37 3.08
CA GLY A 88 -21.42 18.45 3.60
C GLY A 88 -21.01 17.02 3.92
N SER A 89 -20.21 16.40 3.05
CA SER A 89 -19.52 15.17 3.42
C SER A 89 -18.54 15.53 4.54
N VAL A 90 -19.00 15.53 5.79
CA VAL A 90 -18.13 15.57 6.96
C VAL A 90 -17.36 14.27 6.93
N LYS A 91 -16.18 14.28 6.29
CA LYS A 91 -15.28 13.13 6.35
C LYS A 91 -14.91 13.01 7.83
N ALA A 92 -15.41 11.97 8.49
CA ALA A 92 -15.04 11.69 9.87
C ALA A 92 -13.51 11.66 9.94
N ARG A 93 -12.93 12.43 10.86
CA ARG A 93 -11.49 12.33 11.13
C ARG A 93 -11.29 11.03 11.90
N TYR A 94 -10.98 9.96 11.18
CA TYR A 94 -10.67 8.69 11.79
C TYR A 94 -9.35 8.80 12.55
N GLN A 95 -9.25 8.11 13.68
CA GLN A 95 -7.96 7.99 14.37
C GLN A 95 -7.00 7.24 13.46
N GLN A 96 -5.71 7.61 13.49
CA GLN A 96 -4.69 6.90 12.74
C GLN A 96 -4.40 5.54 13.38
N VAL A 97 -4.15 4.52 12.55
CA VAL A 97 -3.54 3.27 13.03
C VAL A 97 -2.07 3.52 13.36
N SER A 98 -1.68 3.24 14.60
CA SER A 98 -0.30 3.25 15.04
C SER A 98 0.15 1.86 15.46
N PHE A 99 1.37 1.50 15.07
CA PHE A 99 2.05 0.35 15.64
C PHE A 99 2.78 0.78 16.90
N SER A 100 2.42 0.20 18.04
CA SER A 100 3.05 0.47 19.34
C SER A 100 4.02 -0.64 19.77
N GLY A 101 4.24 -1.64 18.92
CA GLY A 101 5.17 -2.73 19.18
C GLY A 101 6.63 -2.36 18.90
N LYS A 102 7.50 -3.34 19.11
CA LYS A 102 8.92 -3.25 18.81
C LYS A 102 9.15 -3.40 17.31
N ILE A 103 9.90 -2.46 16.74
CA ILE A 103 10.38 -2.50 15.36
C ILE A 103 11.85 -2.91 15.39
N VAL A 104 12.19 -4.00 14.71
CA VAL A 104 13.57 -4.48 14.57
C VAL A 104 14.03 -4.20 13.15
N TYR A 105 14.89 -3.18 12.99
CA TYR A 105 15.51 -2.86 11.71
C TYR A 105 16.80 -3.64 11.52
N CYS A 106 16.95 -4.28 10.36
CA CYS A 106 18.10 -5.10 9.98
C CYS A 106 18.64 -4.62 8.64
N ARG A 107 19.94 -4.30 8.56
CA ARG A 107 20.59 -3.84 7.33
C ARG A 107 21.54 -4.87 6.74
N THR A 108 22.25 -5.60 7.59
CA THR A 108 23.28 -6.57 7.18
C THR A 108 22.74 -8.00 7.13
N GLY A 109 23.39 -8.88 6.36
CA GLY A 109 23.02 -10.29 6.28
C GLY A 109 22.99 -10.98 7.66
N ALA A 110 23.98 -10.70 8.51
CA ALA A 110 24.05 -11.26 9.86
C ALA A 110 22.88 -10.81 10.77
N GLU A 111 22.47 -9.55 10.69
CA GLU A 111 21.31 -9.02 11.42
C GLU A 111 20.02 -9.68 10.91
N VAL A 112 19.85 -9.77 9.59
CA VAL A 112 18.70 -10.43 8.97
C VAL A 112 18.62 -11.89 9.40
N GLU A 113 19.72 -12.65 9.32
CA GLU A 113 19.71 -14.04 9.78
C GLU A 113 19.37 -14.18 11.26
N LYS A 114 19.93 -13.32 12.11
CA LYS A 114 19.61 -13.31 13.55
C LYS A 114 18.12 -13.06 13.77
N ALA A 115 17.56 -12.06 13.10
CA ALA A 115 16.13 -11.75 13.17
C ALA A 115 15.27 -12.92 12.65
N THR A 116 15.65 -13.54 11.54
CA THR A 116 14.95 -14.72 11.01
C THR A 116 14.97 -15.88 12.02
N ARG A 117 16.12 -16.15 12.66
CA ARG A 117 16.21 -17.18 13.73
C ARG A 117 15.25 -16.87 14.88
N GLU A 118 15.10 -15.61 15.27
CA GLU A 118 14.13 -15.20 16.28
C GLU A 118 12.68 -15.41 15.82
N ILE A 119 12.36 -15.04 14.57
CA ILE A 119 11.03 -15.26 13.99
C ILE A 119 10.68 -16.75 13.98
N VAL A 120 11.58 -17.62 13.49
CA VAL A 120 11.38 -19.07 13.44
C VAL A 120 11.11 -19.63 14.83
N ARG A 121 11.92 -19.27 15.84
CA ARG A 121 11.70 -19.73 17.23
C ARG A 121 10.31 -19.35 17.76
N LYS A 122 9.87 -18.13 17.46
CA LYS A 122 8.53 -17.67 17.87
C LYS A 122 7.43 -18.41 17.12
N ILE A 123 7.57 -18.64 15.81
CA ILE A 123 6.62 -19.45 15.03
C ILE A 123 6.48 -20.84 15.67
N GLU A 124 7.59 -21.52 15.95
CA GLU A 124 7.55 -22.84 16.61
C GLU A 124 6.82 -22.79 17.97
N SER A 125 7.05 -21.76 18.78
CA SER A 125 6.36 -21.61 20.07
C SER A 125 4.85 -21.39 19.93
N MET A 126 4.40 -20.77 18.84
CA MET A 126 2.98 -20.47 18.61
C MET A 126 2.24 -21.60 17.90
N LYS A 127 2.95 -22.50 17.18
CA LYS A 127 2.33 -23.63 16.46
C LYS A 127 1.47 -24.52 17.34
N ALA A 128 1.83 -24.68 18.61
CA ALA A 128 1.05 -25.47 19.57
C ALA A 128 -0.39 -24.94 19.75
N SER A 129 -0.61 -23.65 19.51
CA SER A 129 -1.90 -22.99 19.64
C SER A 129 -2.70 -22.92 18.33
N GLY A 130 -2.13 -23.39 17.22
CA GLY A 130 -2.79 -23.42 15.91
C GLY A 130 -1.95 -22.80 14.78
N PRO A 131 -2.57 -22.58 13.60
CA PRO A 131 -1.88 -22.02 12.44
C PRO A 131 -1.31 -20.63 12.71
N VAL A 132 -0.06 -20.43 12.32
CA VAL A 132 0.62 -19.14 12.47
C VAL A 132 0.50 -18.34 11.18
N SER A 133 0.14 -17.06 11.27
CA SER A 133 0.23 -16.16 10.13
C SER A 133 1.34 -15.14 10.33
N LEU A 134 2.06 -14.86 9.25
CA LEU A 134 3.13 -13.88 9.18
C LEU A 134 2.69 -12.78 8.21
N GLY A 135 2.49 -11.57 8.72
CA GLY A 135 2.28 -10.39 7.88
C GLY A 135 3.48 -10.18 6.98
N PHE A 136 3.25 -9.94 5.70
CA PHE A 136 4.28 -9.85 4.66
C PHE A 136 3.96 -8.67 3.75
N ASP A 137 4.92 -7.76 3.60
CA ASP A 137 4.84 -6.58 2.74
C ASP A 137 6.23 -6.19 2.23
N LEU A 138 6.30 -5.60 1.04
CA LEU A 138 7.54 -5.31 0.34
C LEU A 138 7.53 -3.88 -0.21
N GLU A 139 8.69 -3.23 -0.20
CA GLU A 139 8.85 -1.87 -0.75
C GLU A 139 10.00 -1.82 -1.75
N TRP A 140 9.75 -1.16 -2.89
CA TRP A 140 10.73 -0.96 -3.96
C TRP A 140 10.49 0.35 -4.69
N LYS A 141 11.52 0.85 -5.37
CA LYS A 141 11.39 2.04 -6.21
C LYS A 141 10.54 1.71 -7.44
N PRO A 142 9.42 2.42 -7.70
CA PRO A 142 8.47 2.05 -8.74
C PRO A 142 8.96 2.36 -10.16
N PHE A 143 9.82 3.37 -10.32
CA PHE A 143 10.33 3.82 -11.61
C PHE A 143 11.84 3.62 -11.68
N PRO A 144 12.34 2.69 -12.50
CA PRO A 144 13.74 2.70 -12.88
C PRO A 144 14.01 3.98 -13.70
N ARG A 145 15.25 4.50 -13.70
CA ARG A 145 15.55 5.63 -14.60
C ARG A 145 15.35 5.17 -16.04
N ARG A 146 15.09 6.10 -16.96
CA ARG A 146 14.81 5.76 -18.36
C ARG A 146 15.93 4.89 -18.94
N GLY A 147 15.61 3.65 -19.31
CA GLY A 147 16.56 2.69 -19.88
C GLY A 147 17.16 1.71 -18.87
N GLU A 148 16.89 1.87 -17.57
CA GLU A 148 17.34 0.95 -16.52
C GLU A 148 16.36 -0.22 -16.31
N PRO A 149 16.85 -1.39 -15.85
CA PRO A 149 16.00 -2.49 -15.45
C PRO A 149 15.15 -2.12 -14.22
N PRO A 150 13.97 -2.75 -14.02
CA PRO A 150 13.15 -2.53 -12.84
C PRO A 150 13.93 -2.67 -11.54
N CYS A 151 13.72 -1.76 -10.60
CA CYS A 151 14.40 -1.82 -9.31
C CYS A 151 14.00 -3.08 -8.53
N LYS A 152 14.99 -3.74 -7.92
CA LYS A 152 14.76 -4.88 -7.02
C LYS A 152 14.03 -4.44 -5.75
N VAL A 153 13.43 -5.40 -5.04
CA VAL A 153 12.87 -5.16 -3.71
C VAL A 153 13.94 -4.60 -2.79
N ALA A 154 13.66 -3.45 -2.19
CA ALA A 154 14.59 -2.81 -1.28
C ALA A 154 14.41 -3.33 0.14
N LEU A 155 13.17 -3.28 0.62
CA LEU A 155 12.82 -3.55 2.01
C LEU A 155 11.74 -4.63 2.07
N MET A 156 11.92 -5.57 2.99
CA MET A 156 10.91 -6.57 3.35
C MET A 156 10.45 -6.32 4.77
N GLN A 157 9.14 -6.38 4.99
CA GLN A 157 8.50 -6.19 6.28
C GLN A 157 7.84 -7.49 6.71
N LEU A 158 8.16 -7.98 7.91
CA LEU A 158 7.60 -9.19 8.50
C LEU A 158 6.97 -8.89 9.86
N CYS A 159 5.65 -9.06 9.97
CA CYS A 159 4.89 -8.85 11.20
C CYS A 159 4.39 -10.19 11.74
N LEU A 160 4.97 -10.67 12.83
CA LEU A 160 4.59 -11.97 13.40
C LEU A 160 3.38 -11.87 14.34
N ASP A 161 3.34 -10.81 15.14
CA ASP A 161 2.33 -10.58 16.16
C ASP A 161 2.07 -9.07 16.32
N LYS A 162 1.22 -8.69 17.27
CA LYS A 162 0.85 -7.28 17.53
C LYS A 162 1.98 -6.45 18.16
N THR A 163 3.10 -7.08 18.49
CA THR A 163 4.20 -6.52 19.29
C THR A 163 5.55 -6.55 18.57
N HIS A 164 5.69 -7.26 17.45
CA HIS A 164 6.96 -7.36 16.70
C HIS A 164 6.78 -7.18 15.20
N CYS A 165 7.47 -6.19 14.67
CA CYS A 165 7.65 -5.97 13.23
C CYS A 165 9.16 -5.97 12.91
N TYR A 166 9.54 -6.69 11.87
CA TYR A 166 10.91 -6.79 11.39
C TYR A 166 11.01 -6.10 10.03
N LEU A 167 11.95 -5.17 9.91
CA LEU A 167 12.23 -4.43 8.69
C LEU A 167 13.61 -4.86 8.19
N MET A 168 13.64 -5.58 7.08
CA MET A 168 14.84 -6.20 6.52
C MET A 168 15.23 -5.50 5.23
N HIS A 169 16.36 -4.80 5.24
CA HIS A 169 16.87 -4.07 4.07
C HIS A 169 17.60 -5.04 3.12
N ILE A 170 16.82 -5.82 2.37
CA ILE A 170 17.29 -6.96 1.54
C ILE A 170 18.05 -6.55 0.29
N ILE A 171 18.00 -5.28 -0.13
CA ILE A 171 18.90 -4.77 -1.18
C ILE A 171 20.36 -4.73 -0.72
N HIS A 172 20.62 -4.58 0.58
CA HIS A 172 21.98 -4.60 1.14
C HIS A 172 22.36 -5.97 1.70
N SER A 173 21.42 -6.62 2.39
CA SER A 173 21.68 -7.90 3.05
C SER A 173 21.54 -9.12 2.13
N GLY A 174 20.97 -8.93 0.94
CA GLY A 174 20.46 -10.04 0.12
C GLY A 174 19.32 -10.77 0.82
N VAL A 175 19.10 -12.03 0.42
CA VAL A 175 18.18 -12.94 1.10
C VAL A 175 18.98 -14.11 1.66
N PRO A 176 19.35 -14.09 2.95
CA PRO A 176 20.09 -15.20 3.55
C PRO A 176 19.34 -16.53 3.47
N PRO A 177 20.04 -17.68 3.44
CA PRO A 177 19.40 -19.00 3.24
C PRO A 177 18.29 -19.33 4.25
N ILE A 178 18.45 -18.89 5.50
CA ILE A 178 17.42 -19.10 6.53
C ILE A 178 16.17 -18.25 6.27
N LEU A 179 16.33 -17.02 5.76
CA LEU A 179 15.19 -16.16 5.38
C LEU A 179 14.46 -16.78 4.19
N LYS A 180 15.20 -17.23 3.17
CA LYS A 180 14.63 -17.97 2.04
C LYS A 180 13.82 -19.17 2.51
N SER A 181 14.41 -20.00 3.39
CA SER A 181 13.75 -21.18 3.96
C SER A 181 12.46 -20.81 4.70
N LEU A 182 12.47 -19.77 5.54
CA LEU A 182 11.27 -19.28 6.24
C LEU A 182 10.17 -18.83 5.25
N LEU A 183 10.55 -18.15 4.16
CA LEU A 183 9.60 -17.64 3.17
C LEU A 183 8.98 -18.76 2.32
N GLU A 184 9.72 -19.83 2.07
CA GLU A 184 9.29 -21.00 1.28
C GLU A 184 8.56 -22.06 2.12
N ASP A 185 8.73 -22.03 3.44
CA ASP A 185 8.20 -23.05 4.35
C ASP A 185 6.71 -22.84 4.72
N SER A 186 6.02 -23.97 4.92
CA SER A 186 4.59 -24.02 5.24
C SER A 186 4.25 -23.90 6.73
N SER A 187 5.23 -23.68 7.62
CA SER A 187 4.97 -23.45 9.06
C SER A 187 4.15 -22.19 9.35
N SER A 188 4.21 -21.21 8.46
CA SER A 188 3.52 -19.93 8.61
C SER A 188 2.95 -19.49 7.27
N VAL A 189 1.69 -19.04 7.30
CA VAL A 189 1.02 -18.48 6.12
C VAL A 189 1.34 -16.99 6.01
N LYS A 190 1.78 -16.56 4.82
CA LYS A 190 2.11 -15.16 4.56
C LYS A 190 0.83 -14.43 4.20
N VAL A 191 0.52 -13.36 4.94
CA VAL A 191 -0.75 -12.61 4.81
C VAL A 191 -0.49 -11.17 4.38
N GLY A 192 -1.30 -10.69 3.45
CA GLY A 192 -1.19 -9.35 2.88
C GLY A 192 -2.36 -9.04 1.95
N VAL A 193 -2.42 -7.84 1.38
CA VAL A 193 -3.38 -7.46 0.33
C VAL A 193 -2.66 -7.42 -1.00
N CYS A 194 -3.22 -8.06 -2.03
CA CYS A 194 -2.56 -8.23 -3.33
C CYS A 194 -1.21 -8.96 -3.22
N ILE A 195 -1.07 -9.85 -2.23
CA ILE A 195 0.19 -10.51 -1.85
C ILE A 195 0.80 -11.35 -2.98
N ASP A 196 0.00 -11.83 -3.93
CA ASP A 196 0.48 -12.54 -5.12
C ASP A 196 1.43 -11.68 -5.97
N ASN A 197 1.27 -10.35 -5.95
CA ASN A 197 2.19 -9.44 -6.65
C ASN A 197 3.55 -9.41 -5.94
N ASP A 198 3.56 -9.35 -4.62
CA ASP A 198 4.77 -9.30 -3.81
C ASP A 198 5.55 -10.62 -3.91
N ALA A 199 4.84 -11.75 -3.82
CA ALA A 199 5.44 -13.07 -4.01
C ALA A 199 6.09 -13.23 -5.39
N ARG A 200 5.42 -12.75 -6.45
CA ARG A 200 5.97 -12.75 -7.80
C ARG A 200 7.18 -11.83 -7.94
N LYS A 201 7.16 -10.67 -7.28
CA LYS A 201 8.30 -9.75 -7.26
C LYS A 201 9.51 -10.37 -6.57
N MET A 202 9.31 -11.06 -5.44
CA MET A 202 10.37 -11.81 -4.76
C MET A 202 10.96 -12.91 -5.62
N PHE A 203 10.12 -13.68 -6.31
CA PHE A 203 10.59 -14.72 -7.21
C PHE A 203 11.45 -14.14 -8.34
N ASN A 204 10.99 -13.07 -8.98
CA ASN A 204 11.72 -12.46 -10.10
C ASN A 204 13.04 -11.81 -9.67
N ASP A 205 13.10 -11.21 -8.47
CA ASP A 205 14.28 -10.45 -8.03
C ASP A 205 15.33 -11.30 -7.31
N TYR A 206 14.89 -12.36 -6.62
CA TYR A 206 15.71 -13.15 -5.68
C TYR A 206 15.53 -14.67 -5.79
N GLU A 207 14.69 -15.17 -6.71
CA GLU A 207 14.40 -16.60 -6.88
C GLU A 207 13.90 -17.27 -5.59
N VAL A 208 13.03 -16.56 -4.86
CA VAL A 208 12.41 -17.03 -3.61
C VAL A 208 10.92 -17.29 -3.83
N HIS A 209 10.48 -18.50 -3.53
CA HIS A 209 9.06 -18.88 -3.64
C HIS A 209 8.28 -18.60 -2.36
N VAL A 210 7.75 -17.40 -2.20
CA VAL A 210 6.96 -17.08 -1.00
C VAL A 210 5.67 -17.90 -0.97
N GLN A 211 5.53 -18.77 0.03
CA GLN A 211 4.38 -19.66 0.19
C GLN A 211 4.22 -20.17 1.64
N PRO A 212 3.03 -20.62 2.05
CA PRO A 212 1.74 -20.38 1.40
C PRO A 212 1.28 -18.92 1.58
N LEU A 213 0.48 -18.44 0.65
CA LEU A 213 -0.07 -17.08 0.63
C LEU A 213 -1.54 -17.07 1.05
N MET A 214 -1.97 -15.99 1.70
CA MET A 214 -3.37 -15.74 2.05
C MET A 214 -3.69 -14.27 1.84
N ASP A 215 -4.45 -14.00 0.77
CA ASP A 215 -4.87 -12.65 0.42
C ASP A 215 -6.03 -12.17 1.30
N LEU A 216 -5.81 -11.08 2.03
CA LEU A 216 -6.78 -10.51 2.97
C LEU A 216 -8.02 -9.95 2.26
N SER A 217 -7.93 -9.50 1.00
CA SER A 217 -9.09 -9.09 0.21
C SER A 217 -10.02 -10.28 -0.05
N THR A 218 -9.46 -11.45 -0.36
CA THR A 218 -10.24 -12.68 -0.54
C THR A 218 -10.90 -13.10 0.77
N VAL A 219 -10.15 -13.12 1.87
CA VAL A 219 -10.69 -13.45 3.20
C VAL A 219 -11.79 -12.46 3.61
N ALA A 220 -11.59 -11.16 3.36
CA ALA A 220 -12.56 -10.12 3.67
C ALA A 220 -13.87 -10.32 2.91
N ASN A 221 -13.83 -10.65 1.61
CA ASN A 221 -15.05 -10.91 0.84
C ASN A 221 -15.84 -12.13 1.33
N VAL A 222 -15.18 -13.10 1.96
CA VAL A 222 -15.85 -14.26 2.57
C VAL A 222 -16.44 -13.91 3.94
N LYS A 223 -15.76 -13.06 4.71
CA LYS A 223 -16.09 -12.80 6.13
C LYS A 223 -16.98 -11.57 6.34
N LEU A 224 -16.77 -10.52 5.57
CA LEU A 224 -17.55 -9.29 5.63
C LEU A 224 -18.76 -9.47 4.71
N ALA A 225 -19.89 -9.91 5.28
CA ALA A 225 -21.13 -10.15 4.55
C ALA A 225 -21.57 -8.87 3.79
N GLY A 226 -21.25 -8.83 2.50
CA GLY A 226 -21.43 -7.66 1.64
C GLY A 226 -21.14 -7.99 0.18
N PRO A 227 -21.35 -7.03 -0.74
CA PRO A 227 -21.03 -7.22 -2.13
C PRO A 227 -19.53 -7.44 -2.31
N TYR A 228 -19.18 -8.29 -3.27
CA TYR A 228 -17.78 -8.54 -3.62
C TYR A 228 -17.08 -7.22 -3.98
N LYS A 229 -15.89 -7.02 -3.42
CA LYS A 229 -15.08 -5.81 -3.61
C LYS A 229 -13.60 -6.17 -3.70
N ARG A 230 -12.83 -5.45 -4.53
CA ARG A 230 -11.36 -5.45 -4.43
C ARG A 230 -10.96 -4.55 -3.27
N TRP A 231 -10.58 -5.14 -2.15
CA TRP A 231 -10.19 -4.40 -0.97
C TRP A 231 -8.80 -3.81 -1.18
N SER A 232 -8.68 -2.49 -1.03
CA SER A 232 -7.39 -1.91 -0.70
C SER A 232 -7.16 -2.08 0.79
N LEU A 233 -5.90 -2.08 1.18
CA LEU A 233 -5.56 -2.25 2.59
C LEU A 233 -6.08 -1.09 3.45
N ALA A 234 -6.02 0.15 2.94
CA ALA A 234 -6.65 1.30 3.59
C ALA A 234 -8.17 1.12 3.79
N ALA A 235 -8.90 0.66 2.76
CA ALA A 235 -10.34 0.45 2.87
C ALA A 235 -10.70 -0.70 3.81
N LEU A 236 -9.87 -1.75 3.84
CA LEU A 236 -10.06 -2.88 4.75
C LEU A 236 -9.79 -2.49 6.20
N THR A 237 -8.72 -1.73 6.45
CA THR A 237 -8.42 -1.18 7.76
C THR A 237 -9.55 -0.26 8.23
N GLU A 238 -9.98 0.70 7.41
CA GLU A 238 -11.07 1.61 7.75
C GLU A 238 -12.33 0.84 8.15
N MET A 239 -12.70 -0.19 7.38
CA MET A 239 -13.85 -1.03 7.67
C MET A 239 -13.69 -1.81 8.98
N ILE A 240 -12.55 -2.45 9.23
CA ILE A 240 -12.39 -3.35 10.38
C ILE A 240 -12.15 -2.56 11.68
N THR A 241 -11.57 -1.37 11.61
CA THR A 241 -11.09 -0.64 12.81
C THR A 241 -11.71 0.73 13.02
N CYS A 242 -12.41 1.27 12.02
CA CYS A 242 -12.80 2.68 11.98
C CYS A 242 -11.57 3.61 12.15
N LYS A 243 -10.43 3.24 11.56
CA LYS A 243 -9.17 4.00 11.61
C LYS A 243 -8.59 4.17 10.21
N GLU A 244 -7.85 5.26 10.01
CA GLU A 244 -7.15 5.52 8.76
C GLU A 244 -5.70 5.00 8.82
N VAL A 245 -5.24 4.44 7.71
CA VAL A 245 -3.83 4.09 7.52
C VAL A 245 -3.08 5.31 7.03
N ILE A 246 -1.90 5.54 7.57
CA ILE A 246 -0.99 6.58 7.08
C ILE A 246 0.37 5.93 6.84
N PRO A 247 1.05 6.24 5.73
CA PRO A 247 2.42 5.80 5.52
C PRO A 247 3.30 6.33 6.66
N ILE A 248 3.94 5.45 7.41
CA ILE A 248 4.95 5.85 8.38
C ILE A 248 6.26 5.96 7.61
N VAL A 249 6.77 7.18 7.49
CA VAL A 249 8.09 7.41 6.91
C VAL A 249 9.11 7.26 8.03
N LEU A 250 9.82 6.14 8.09
CA LEU A 250 11.00 6.06 8.95
C LEU A 250 12.14 6.79 8.25
N ALA A 251 12.42 8.01 8.70
CA ALA A 251 13.64 8.71 8.33
C ALA A 251 14.79 8.11 9.17
N THR A 252 15.63 7.29 8.54
CA THR A 252 16.96 7.00 9.09
C THR A 252 17.98 7.85 8.33
N PRO A 253 19.08 8.30 8.94
CA PRO A 253 20.09 9.14 8.27
C PRO A 253 20.64 8.54 6.98
N SER A 254 20.51 7.22 6.82
CA SER A 254 21.02 6.44 5.69
C SER A 254 19.97 6.07 4.63
N VAL A 255 18.69 6.44 4.79
CA VAL A 255 17.64 6.06 3.83
C VAL A 255 16.67 7.22 3.60
N PRO A 256 16.74 7.92 2.44
CA PRO A 256 15.74 8.90 2.08
C PRO A 256 14.42 8.18 1.77
N LYS A 257 13.43 8.40 2.63
CA LYS A 257 11.98 8.16 2.40
C LYS A 257 11.60 6.74 1.95
N CYS A 258 11.80 5.75 2.83
CA CYS A 258 10.98 4.53 2.76
C CYS A 258 9.58 4.85 3.29
N LYS A 259 8.55 4.71 2.47
CA LYS A 259 7.19 4.52 2.97
C LYS A 259 7.18 3.13 3.60
N ILE A 260 6.95 3.07 4.91
CA ILE A 260 6.85 1.82 5.64
C ILE A 260 5.41 1.78 6.11
N ILE A 261 4.63 0.91 5.47
CA ILE A 261 3.24 0.77 5.85
C ILE A 261 3.15 -0.33 6.89
N PHE A 262 3.21 0.07 8.16
CA PHE A 262 2.96 -0.84 9.27
C PHE A 262 1.55 -1.40 9.17
N TYR A 263 1.46 -2.72 9.06
CA TYR A 263 0.24 -3.43 9.38
C TYR A 263 0.48 -4.36 10.54
N THR A 264 -0.01 -3.94 11.70
CA THR A 264 -0.42 -4.88 12.72
C THR A 264 -1.59 -5.69 12.18
N LYS A 265 -1.45 -7.00 12.26
CA LYS A 265 -2.59 -7.90 12.22
C LYS A 265 -3.49 -7.57 13.42
N ILE A 266 -4.75 -7.29 13.14
CA ILE A 266 -5.80 -7.00 14.13
C ILE A 266 -6.42 -8.30 14.58
#